data_AF-A0A6C0H3C7-F1
#
_entry.id   AF-A0A6C0H3C7-F1
#
_cell.length_a   1.000
_cell.length_b   1.000
_cell.length_c   1.000
_cell.angle_alpha   90.00
_cell.angle_beta   90.00
_cell.angle_gamma   90.00
#
_symmetry.space_group_name_H-M   'P 1'
#
loop_
_entity.id
_entity.type
_entity.pdbx_description
1 polymer ?
#
loop_
_entity_poly.entity_id
_entity_poly.type
_entity_poly.pdbx_seq_one_letter_code
_entity_poly.pdbx_strand_id
1 'polypeptide(L)'
;MATKKVVSLTAVKQLMDLNEGLTNFDVTFTAKSLDNSDFYALVVDQTTLDSNAPLEFKLANGSISANIISDKNVFQNHFLCLKSDKPCQVEVVIDKKEIEPNVQHRSTMQQNLSAPSLKPPTKPSKINWILIFIVVALGACALGYYFIYSKKKTSIQTFDINTSSMRTPEENTSSILPEFESPNPYKTSKGCSLEDRLSKLLQI
;
A
#
# COMPACT_ATOMS: atom_id res chain seq x y z
N MET A 1 -16.10 -18.98 -9.13
CA MET A 1 -16.75 -17.97 -10.02
C MET A 1 -15.69 -16.96 -10.35
N ALA A 2 -15.32 -16.86 -11.63
CA ALA A 2 -14.29 -15.93 -12.05
C ALA A 2 -14.86 -14.52 -12.25
N THR A 3 -14.28 -13.54 -11.58
CA THR A 3 -14.58 -12.12 -11.75
C THR A 3 -13.42 -11.46 -12.49
N LYS A 4 -13.74 -10.64 -13.49
CA LYS A 4 -12.76 -9.91 -14.29
C LYS A 4 -13.05 -8.41 -14.21
N LYS A 5 -12.04 -7.62 -13.86
CA LYS A 5 -12.15 -6.17 -13.71
C LYS A 5 -10.90 -5.48 -14.23
N VAL A 6 -11.08 -4.39 -14.99
CA VAL A 6 -9.97 -3.50 -15.38
C VAL A 6 -9.95 -2.32 -14.43
N VAL A 7 -8.78 -2.01 -13.87
CA VAL A 7 -8.56 -0.90 -12.95
C VAL A 7 -7.47 0.02 -13.48
N SER A 8 -7.68 1.34 -13.34
CA SER A 8 -6.65 2.34 -13.64
C SER A 8 -5.82 2.57 -12.39
N LEU A 9 -4.53 2.22 -12.44
CA LEU A 9 -3.60 2.40 -11.33
C LEU A 9 -2.89 3.75 -11.46
N THR A 10 -2.69 4.38 -10.30
CA THR A 10 -1.86 5.57 -10.11
C THR A 10 -1.05 5.39 -8.83
N ALA A 11 -0.39 6.45 -8.34
CA ALA A 11 0.32 6.40 -7.06
C ALA A 11 -0.62 6.13 -5.86
N VAL A 12 -1.93 6.36 -6.04
CA VAL A 12 -2.95 6.08 -5.02
C VAL A 12 -3.22 4.58 -4.95
N LYS A 13 -3.20 4.04 -3.74
CA LYS A 13 -3.50 2.63 -3.46
C LYS A 13 -4.95 2.31 -3.82
N GLN A 14 -5.14 1.27 -4.63
CA GLN A 14 -6.44 0.68 -4.93
C GLN A 14 -6.56 -0.64 -4.17
N LEU A 15 -7.65 -0.81 -3.42
CA LEU A 15 -7.94 -2.03 -2.67
C LEU A 15 -9.02 -2.83 -3.40
N MET A 16 -8.81 -4.14 -3.54
CA MET A 16 -9.78 -5.08 -4.07
C MET A 16 -10.01 -6.20 -3.07
N ASP A 17 -11.26 -6.41 -2.68
CA ASP A 17 -11.67 -7.53 -1.84
C ASP A 17 -11.50 -8.85 -2.62
N LEU A 18 -10.79 -9.81 -2.03
CA LEU A 18 -10.51 -11.11 -2.64
C LEU A 18 -11.52 -12.18 -2.24
N ASN A 19 -12.04 -12.13 -1.01
CA ASN A 19 -12.90 -13.18 -0.46
C ASN A 19 -14.39 -12.83 -0.50
N GLU A 20 -14.76 -11.55 -0.63
CA GLU A 20 -16.16 -11.07 -0.75
C GLU A 20 -17.08 -11.68 0.32
N GLY A 21 -16.60 -11.74 1.56
CA GLY A 21 -17.38 -12.25 2.70
C GLY A 21 -17.31 -13.77 2.94
N LEU A 22 -16.61 -14.55 2.11
CA LEU A 22 -16.41 -15.97 2.37
C LEU A 22 -15.48 -16.18 3.57
N THR A 23 -15.83 -17.14 4.45
CA THR A 23 -15.00 -17.54 5.61
C THR A 23 -13.95 -18.57 5.20
N ASN A 24 -14.38 -19.59 4.44
CA ASN A 24 -13.51 -20.65 3.95
C ASN A 24 -13.47 -20.57 2.43
N PHE A 25 -12.30 -20.33 1.85
CA PHE A 25 -12.17 -20.11 0.42
C PHE A 25 -10.82 -20.55 -0.12
N ASP A 26 -10.81 -20.84 -1.42
CA ASP A 26 -9.64 -20.98 -2.28
C ASP A 26 -9.76 -19.91 -3.37
N VAL A 27 -8.86 -18.93 -3.35
CA VAL A 27 -8.84 -17.79 -4.28
C VAL A 27 -7.54 -17.80 -5.05
N THR A 28 -7.64 -17.87 -6.37
CA THR A 28 -6.54 -17.59 -7.30
C THR A 28 -6.79 -16.26 -7.96
N PHE A 29 -5.82 -15.34 -7.90
CA PHE A 29 -5.91 -14.10 -8.66
C PHE A 29 -4.74 -13.94 -9.63
N THR A 30 -4.99 -13.20 -10.70
CA THR A 30 -3.99 -12.73 -11.65
C THR A 30 -4.23 -11.25 -11.91
N ALA A 31 -3.19 -10.44 -11.78
CA ALA A 31 -3.21 -9.03 -12.16
C ALA A 31 -2.18 -8.82 -13.28
N LYS A 32 -2.62 -8.32 -14.43
CA LYS A 32 -1.78 -8.12 -15.62
C LYS A 32 -1.96 -6.71 -16.18
N SER A 33 -0.86 -5.98 -16.37
CA SER A 33 -0.88 -4.68 -17.03
C SER A 33 -1.19 -4.85 -18.52
N LEU A 34 -2.09 -4.04 -19.05
CA LEU A 34 -2.51 -4.11 -20.45
C LEU A 34 -1.40 -3.64 -21.41
N ASP A 35 -0.52 -2.78 -20.94
CA ASP A 35 0.61 -2.17 -21.65
C ASP A 35 1.97 -2.79 -21.25
N ASN A 36 1.98 -3.83 -20.42
CA ASN A 36 3.16 -4.42 -19.78
C ASN A 36 3.97 -3.44 -18.90
N SER A 37 3.37 -2.34 -18.43
CA SER A 37 3.99 -1.45 -17.44
C SER A 37 4.18 -2.14 -16.10
N ASP A 38 5.25 -1.78 -15.40
CA ASP A 38 5.49 -2.23 -14.03
C ASP A 38 4.46 -1.63 -13.07
N PHE A 39 4.08 -2.41 -12.06
CA PHE A 39 3.22 -1.95 -10.97
C PHE A 39 3.58 -2.67 -9.67
N TYR A 40 2.98 -2.22 -8.57
CA TYR A 40 3.21 -2.76 -7.24
C TYR A 40 1.96 -3.47 -6.73
N ALA A 41 2.16 -4.64 -6.11
CA ALA A 41 1.09 -5.45 -5.55
C ALA A 41 1.44 -5.93 -4.14
N LEU A 42 0.41 -6.04 -3.31
CA LEU A 42 0.50 -6.58 -1.95
C LEU A 42 -0.83 -7.24 -1.59
N VAL A 43 -0.76 -8.46 -1.04
CA VAL A 43 -1.91 -9.11 -0.41
C VAL A 43 -1.81 -8.87 1.09
N VAL A 44 -2.89 -8.39 1.70
CA VAL A 44 -2.97 -8.06 3.14
C VAL A 44 -4.29 -8.50 3.72
N ASP A 45 -4.28 -8.83 5.00
CA ASP A 45 -5.50 -8.98 5.79
C ASP A 45 -5.93 -7.66 6.45
N GLN A 46 -7.18 -7.61 6.93
CA GLN A 46 -7.74 -6.45 7.64
C GLN A 46 -6.89 -6.05 8.86
N THR A 47 -6.42 -7.03 9.62
CA THR A 47 -5.59 -6.79 10.82
C THR A 47 -4.28 -6.07 10.49
N THR A 48 -3.67 -6.40 9.35
CA THR A 48 -2.46 -5.76 8.85
C THR A 48 -2.75 -4.34 8.40
N LEU A 49 -3.87 -4.11 7.70
CA LEU A 49 -4.30 -2.78 7.29
C LEU A 49 -4.55 -1.85 8.50
N ASP A 50 -5.14 -2.38 9.58
CA ASP A 50 -5.45 -1.61 10.78
C ASP A 50 -4.24 -1.37 11.70
N SER A 51 -3.15 -2.11 11.51
CA SER A 51 -1.97 -2.07 12.39
C SER A 51 -1.08 -0.83 12.27
N ASN A 52 -1.28 0.01 11.25
CA ASN A 52 -0.39 1.12 10.86
C ASN A 52 1.08 0.71 10.57
N ALA A 53 1.37 -0.59 10.45
CA ALA A 53 2.70 -1.06 10.11
C ALA A 53 3.07 -0.66 8.66
N PRO A 54 4.36 -0.39 8.37
CA PRO A 54 4.81 -0.19 7.00
C PRO A 54 4.47 -1.39 6.12
N LEU A 55 3.82 -1.13 4.98
CA LEU A 55 3.40 -2.15 4.04
C LEU A 55 4.46 -2.37 2.95
N GLU A 56 4.95 -3.60 2.81
CA GLU A 56 5.98 -3.97 1.83
C GLU A 56 5.35 -4.44 0.52
N PHE A 57 5.36 -3.57 -0.49
CA PHE A 57 4.85 -3.91 -1.82
C PHE A 57 5.88 -4.69 -2.63
N LYS A 58 5.40 -5.68 -3.40
CA LYS A 58 6.20 -6.39 -4.39
C LYS A 58 6.06 -5.73 -5.76
N LEU A 59 7.19 -5.53 -6.44
CA LEU A 59 7.22 -5.07 -7.83
C LEU A 59 6.79 -6.22 -8.74
N ALA A 60 5.83 -5.95 -9.63
CA ALA A 60 5.35 -6.85 -10.66
C ALA A 60 5.75 -6.31 -12.04
N ASN A 61 6.55 -7.08 -12.78
CA ASN A 61 7.03 -6.70 -14.11
C ASN A 61 5.94 -6.99 -15.17
N GLY A 62 4.86 -6.21 -15.14
CA GLY A 62 3.71 -6.36 -16.03
C GLY A 62 2.70 -7.44 -15.65
N SER A 63 3.03 -8.39 -14.75
CA SER A 63 2.07 -9.41 -14.29
C SER A 63 2.43 -9.99 -12.91
N ILE A 64 1.42 -10.38 -12.13
CA ILE A 64 1.56 -11.14 -10.88
C ILE A 64 0.36 -12.07 -10.68
N SER A 65 0.60 -13.25 -10.10
CA SER A 65 -0.44 -14.20 -9.72
C SER A 65 -0.11 -14.86 -8.38
N ALA A 66 -1.14 -15.15 -7.59
CA ALA A 66 -1.00 -15.94 -6.37
C ALA A 66 -2.30 -16.71 -6.07
N ASN A 67 -2.16 -17.71 -5.23
CA ASN A 67 -3.25 -18.51 -4.68
C ASN A 67 -3.29 -18.36 -3.15
N ILE A 68 -4.48 -18.22 -2.59
CA ILE A 68 -4.74 -18.02 -1.16
C ILE A 68 -5.80 -19.03 -0.73
N ILE A 69 -5.50 -19.79 0.31
CA ILE A 69 -6.41 -20.77 0.90
C ILE A 69 -6.66 -20.39 2.36
N SER A 70 -7.94 -20.24 2.72
CA SER A 70 -8.42 -20.07 4.09
C SER A 70 -9.38 -21.21 4.41
N ASP A 71 -8.98 -22.15 5.26
CA ASP A 71 -9.76 -23.35 5.61
C ASP A 71 -9.94 -23.52 7.13
N LYS A 72 -9.57 -22.50 7.91
CA LYS A 72 -9.51 -22.54 9.38
C LYS A 72 -10.84 -22.22 10.06
N ASN A 73 -11.90 -21.99 9.30
CA ASN A 73 -13.20 -21.56 9.82
C ASN A 73 -13.13 -20.29 10.70
N VAL A 74 -12.22 -19.37 10.35
CA VAL A 74 -12.07 -18.06 10.97
C VAL A 74 -12.28 -17.01 9.89
N PHE A 75 -13.27 -16.15 10.08
CA PHE A 75 -13.55 -15.08 9.14
C PHE A 75 -12.43 -14.04 9.17
N GLN A 76 -11.77 -13.82 8.03
CA GLN A 76 -10.74 -12.82 7.85
C GLN A 76 -10.77 -12.26 6.43
N ASN A 77 -10.96 -10.96 6.29
CA ASN A 77 -10.95 -10.30 4.99
C ASN A 77 -9.54 -10.20 4.44
N HIS A 78 -9.40 -10.54 3.16
CA HIS A 78 -8.16 -10.47 2.40
C HIS A 78 -8.34 -9.47 1.25
N PHE A 79 -7.39 -8.55 1.14
CA PHE A 79 -7.39 -7.51 0.12
C PHE A 79 -6.15 -7.60 -0.76
N LEU A 80 -6.34 -7.42 -2.06
CA LEU A 80 -5.28 -7.10 -3.00
C LEU A 80 -5.14 -5.59 -3.09
N CYS A 81 -3.99 -5.07 -2.67
CA CYS A 81 -3.62 -3.67 -2.81
C CYS A 81 -2.74 -3.49 -4.05
N LEU A 82 -3.14 -2.61 -4.96
CA LEU A 82 -2.42 -2.28 -6.19
C LEU A 82 -2.08 -0.79 -6.22
N LYS A 83 -0.90 -0.45 -6.74
CA LYS A 83 -0.51 0.94 -7.08
C LYS A 83 0.50 0.94 -8.21
N SER A 84 0.69 2.07 -8.88
CA SER A 84 1.78 2.25 -9.82
C SER A 84 2.34 3.67 -9.76
N ASP A 85 3.65 3.81 -9.92
CA ASP A 85 4.27 5.13 -9.96
C ASP A 85 4.00 5.83 -11.31
N LYS A 86 3.74 5.05 -12.37
CA LYS A 86 3.32 5.53 -13.69
C LYS A 86 1.87 5.10 -13.94
N PRO A 87 0.96 6.01 -14.34
CA PRO A 87 -0.42 5.62 -14.62
C PRO A 87 -0.51 4.50 -15.66
N CYS A 88 -1.18 3.39 -15.32
CA CYS A 88 -1.36 2.25 -16.21
C CYS A 88 -2.71 1.56 -15.96
N GLN A 89 -3.14 0.70 -16.88
CA GLN A 89 -4.36 -0.10 -16.73
C GLN A 89 -3.99 -1.55 -16.44
N VAL A 90 -4.58 -2.12 -15.39
CA VAL A 90 -4.35 -3.50 -14.98
C VAL A 90 -5.66 -4.28 -15.04
N GLU A 91 -5.63 -5.40 -15.75
CA GLU A 91 -6.69 -6.40 -15.75
C GLU A 91 -6.48 -7.36 -14.58
N VAL A 92 -7.47 -7.44 -13.69
CA VAL A 92 -7.49 -8.32 -12.54
C VAL A 92 -8.54 -9.40 -12.76
N VAL A 93 -8.10 -10.65 -12.70
CA VAL A 93 -8.95 -11.84 -12.76
C VAL A 93 -8.86 -12.53 -11.41
N ILE A 94 -10.01 -12.74 -10.76
CA ILE A 94 -10.12 -13.42 -9.46
C ILE A 94 -11.01 -14.65 -9.68
N ASP A 95 -10.44 -15.83 -9.55
CA ASP A 95 -11.21 -17.06 -9.47
C ASP A 95 -11.29 -17.54 -8.03
N LYS A 96 -12.50 -17.55 -7.50
CA LYS A 96 -12.79 -17.91 -6.11
C LYS A 96 -13.69 -19.13 -6.03
N LYS A 97 -13.42 -19.96 -5.04
CA LYS A 97 -14.19 -21.14 -4.70
C LYS A 97 -14.39 -21.20 -3.19
N GLU A 98 -15.64 -21.36 -2.75
CA GLU A 98 -15.92 -21.69 -1.35
C GLU A 98 -15.51 -23.14 -1.08
N ILE A 99 -14.85 -23.38 0.06
CA ILE A 99 -14.36 -24.70 0.45
C ILE A 99 -14.93 -25.08 1.82
N GLU A 100 -15.02 -26.38 2.09
CA GLU A 100 -15.37 -26.85 3.42
C GLU A 100 -14.24 -26.57 4.42
N PRO A 101 -14.56 -26.28 5.70
CA PRO A 101 -13.54 -26.09 6.72
C PRO A 101 -12.74 -27.37 6.92
N ASN A 102 -11.42 -27.22 7.09
CA ASN A 102 -10.54 -28.35 7.34
C ASN A 102 -10.68 -28.80 8.82
N VAL A 103 -11.55 -29.78 9.04
CA VAL A 103 -11.90 -30.31 10.36
C VAL A 103 -10.73 -31.00 11.09
N GLN A 104 -9.61 -31.26 10.41
CA GLN A 104 -8.48 -31.97 11.00
C GLN A 104 -7.72 -31.13 12.07
N HIS A 105 -7.96 -29.82 12.15
CA HIS A 105 -7.33 -28.96 13.16
C HIS A 105 -8.13 -28.77 14.45
N ARG A 106 -9.34 -29.36 14.58
CA ARG A 106 -10.17 -29.16 15.79
C ARG A 106 -9.83 -30.08 16.97
N SER A 107 -9.10 -31.18 16.73
CA SER A 107 -8.88 -32.22 17.76
C SER A 107 -7.79 -31.90 18.79
N THR A 108 -6.98 -30.86 18.60
CA THR A 108 -5.85 -30.55 19.52
C THR A 108 -6.18 -29.54 20.62
N MET A 109 -7.37 -28.94 20.66
CA MET A 109 -7.72 -27.94 21.69
C MET A 109 -8.64 -28.44 22.81
N GLN A 110 -9.10 -29.69 22.78
CA GLN A 110 -10.02 -30.21 23.80
C GLN A 110 -9.45 -31.31 24.71
N GLN A 111 -8.14 -31.60 24.63
CA GLN A 111 -7.48 -32.58 25.49
C GLN A 111 -6.38 -31.94 26.34
N ASN A 112 -6.73 -30.90 27.13
CA ASN A 112 -5.88 -30.50 28.27
C ASN A 112 -6.69 -29.79 29.37
N LEU A 113 -7.57 -30.53 30.05
CA LEU A 113 -8.06 -30.20 31.40
C LEU A 113 -7.33 -31.03 32.49
N SER A 114 -6.25 -31.72 32.13
CA SER A 114 -5.39 -32.44 33.08
C SER A 114 -4.18 -31.58 33.47
N ALA A 115 -4.23 -31.03 34.68
CA ALA A 115 -3.14 -30.55 35.53
C ALA A 115 -2.05 -29.63 34.90
N PRO A 116 -1.66 -28.53 35.57
CA PRO A 116 -0.58 -27.66 35.07
C PRO A 116 0.76 -28.39 35.11
N SER A 117 1.16 -28.99 33.99
CA SER A 117 2.54 -29.43 33.78
C SER A 117 3.37 -28.22 33.34
N LEU A 118 4.23 -27.78 34.26
CA LEU A 118 5.28 -26.78 34.03
C LEU A 118 6.07 -27.13 32.77
N LYS A 119 5.80 -26.42 31.67
CA LYS A 119 6.68 -26.50 30.49
C LYS A 119 8.04 -25.89 30.86
N PRO A 120 9.15 -26.60 30.62
CA PRO A 120 10.49 -26.05 30.84
C PRO A 120 10.74 -24.86 29.90
N PRO A 121 11.56 -23.90 30.32
CA PRO A 121 11.78 -22.64 29.60
C PRO A 121 12.34 -22.90 28.20
N THR A 122 11.62 -22.41 27.20
CA THR A 122 12.05 -22.34 25.81
C THR A 122 13.34 -21.50 25.75
N LYS A 123 14.43 -22.14 25.34
CA LYS A 123 15.73 -21.49 25.15
C LYS A 123 15.57 -20.27 24.23
N PRO A 124 16.13 -19.10 24.59
CA PRO A 124 16.09 -17.93 23.72
C PRO A 124 16.81 -18.23 22.41
N SER A 125 16.19 -17.86 21.29
CA SER A 125 16.85 -17.91 19.99
C SER A 125 18.07 -17.01 20.03
N LYS A 126 19.23 -17.60 19.71
CA LYS A 126 20.50 -16.88 19.68
C LYS A 126 20.45 -15.91 18.52
N ILE A 127 20.13 -14.64 18.82
CA ILE A 127 20.28 -13.54 17.88
C ILE A 127 21.73 -13.56 17.39
N ASN A 128 21.92 -13.55 16.08
CA ASN A 128 23.23 -13.65 15.44
C ASN A 128 24.03 -12.36 15.64
N TRP A 129 24.61 -12.18 16.83
CA TRP A 129 25.42 -11.03 17.24
C TRP A 129 26.55 -10.69 16.26
N ILE A 130 27.06 -11.69 15.52
CA ILE A 130 28.07 -11.51 14.48
C ILE A 130 27.58 -10.54 13.38
N LEU A 131 26.32 -10.63 12.96
CA LEU A 131 25.75 -9.74 11.94
C LEU A 131 25.67 -8.30 12.43
N ILE A 132 25.30 -8.10 13.70
CA ILE A 132 25.18 -6.78 14.34
C ILE A 132 26.55 -6.09 14.39
N PHE A 133 27.63 -6.80 14.74
CA PHE A 133 28.97 -6.21 14.77
C PHE A 133 29.47 -5.77 13.39
N ILE A 134 29.17 -6.52 12.33
CA ILE A 134 29.57 -6.18 10.96
C ILE A 134 28.92 -4.86 10.51
N VAL A 135 27.62 -4.70 10.79
CA VAL A 135 26.88 -3.48 10.42
C VAL A 135 27.42 -2.26 11.17
N VAL A 136 27.69 -2.39 12.47
CA VAL A 136 28.25 -1.30 13.29
C VAL A 136 29.66 -0.92 12.82
N ALA A 137 30.51 -1.89 12.50
CA ALA A 137 31.87 -1.63 12.01
C ALA A 137 31.85 -0.88 10.66
N LEU A 138 30.99 -1.28 9.73
CA LEU A 138 30.85 -0.60 8.44
C LEU A 138 30.35 0.85 8.59
N GLY A 139 29.38 1.08 9.48
CA GLY A 139 28.90 2.43 9.80
C GLY A 139 29.99 3.33 10.38
N ALA A 140 30.77 2.82 11.34
CA ALA A 140 31.88 3.56 11.95
C ALA A 140 32.99 3.88 10.93
N CYS A 141 33.32 2.95 10.03
CA CYS A 141 34.29 3.18 8.96
C CYS A 141 33.83 4.27 7.98
N ALA A 142 32.56 4.27 7.58
CA ALA A 142 32.00 5.28 6.68
C ALA A 142 32.00 6.68 7.33
N LEU A 143 31.60 6.78 8.60
CA LEU A 143 31.64 8.01 9.39
C LEU A 143 33.08 8.54 9.57
N GLY A 144 34.04 7.66 9.88
CA GLY A 144 35.45 8.01 10.00
C GLY A 144 36.02 8.53 8.67
N TYR A 145 35.71 7.86 7.56
CA TYR A 145 36.11 8.28 6.23
C TYR A 145 35.54 9.67 5.87
N TYR A 146 34.25 9.89 6.14
CA TYR A 146 33.59 11.18 5.92
C TYR A 146 34.23 12.32 6.74
N PHE A 147 34.58 12.05 8.00
CA PHE A 147 35.20 13.06 8.89
C PHE A 147 36.62 13.44 8.43
N ILE A 148 37.39 12.48 7.91
CA ILE A 148 38.72 12.76 7.35
C ILE A 148 38.61 13.53 6.03
N TYR A 149 37.61 13.23 5.20
CA TYR A 149 37.41 13.91 3.91
C TYR A 149 36.88 15.35 4.09
N SER A 150 36.01 15.59 5.07
CA SER A 150 35.44 16.91 5.36
C SER A 150 36.48 17.91 5.90
N LYS A 151 37.54 17.45 6.58
CA LYS A 151 38.62 18.33 7.06
C LYS A 151 39.52 18.92 5.96
N LYS A 152 39.42 18.45 4.71
CA LYS A 152 40.27 18.94 3.61
C LYS A 152 39.70 20.16 2.84
N LYS A 153 38.56 20.73 3.26
CA LYS A 153 37.89 21.83 2.54
C LYS A 153 37.76 23.16 3.32
N THR A 154 38.76 23.54 4.12
CA THR A 154 38.83 24.91 4.69
C THR A 154 40.12 25.61 4.27
N SER A 155 40.11 26.10 3.04
CA SER A 155 40.97 27.22 2.61
C SER A 155 40.23 27.93 1.48
N ILE A 156 39.38 28.89 1.87
CA ILE A 156 38.79 29.85 0.94
C ILE A 156 39.61 31.12 1.08
N GLN A 157 40.29 31.48 -0.01
CA GLN A 157 40.86 32.80 -0.19
C GLN A 157 39.72 33.83 -0.22
N THR A 158 39.80 34.84 0.64
CA THR A 158 39.00 36.06 0.56
C THR A 158 39.38 36.81 -0.72
N PHE A 159 38.44 36.92 -1.65
CA PHE A 159 38.55 37.79 -2.82
C PHE A 159 37.56 38.94 -2.64
N ASP A 160 38.09 40.14 -2.47
CA ASP A 160 37.31 41.38 -2.41
C ASP A 160 36.77 41.69 -3.82
N ILE A 161 35.45 41.72 -3.99
CA ILE A 161 34.81 42.21 -5.20
C ILE A 161 33.92 43.41 -4.84
N ASN A 162 34.47 44.60 -5.11
CA ASN A 162 33.73 45.82 -5.37
C ASN A 162 32.57 45.54 -6.33
N THR A 163 31.33 45.63 -5.85
CA THR A 163 30.14 45.62 -6.70
C THR A 163 29.58 47.03 -6.78
N SER A 164 30.01 47.74 -7.81
CA SER A 164 29.48 49.04 -8.20
C SER A 164 28.02 48.93 -8.63
N SER A 165 27.19 49.67 -7.91
CA SER A 165 25.97 50.35 -8.35
C SER A 165 25.74 50.40 -9.87
N MET A 166 24.65 49.77 -10.33
CA MET A 166 23.90 50.27 -11.49
C MET A 166 22.40 50.13 -11.23
N ARG A 167 21.76 51.27 -10.96
CA ARG A 167 20.32 51.50 -10.99
C ARG A 167 19.82 51.46 -12.43
N THR A 168 18.61 50.93 -12.62
CA THR A 168 17.42 51.47 -13.35
C THR A 168 16.65 50.34 -14.07
N PRO A 169 15.38 50.53 -14.43
CA PRO A 169 14.28 51.17 -13.71
C PRO A 169 13.07 50.22 -13.57
N GLU A 170 12.13 50.61 -12.71
CA GLU A 170 10.79 50.03 -12.62
C GLU A 170 10.08 50.07 -13.98
N GLU A 171 9.55 48.92 -14.43
CA GLU A 171 8.48 48.88 -15.41
C GLU A 171 7.23 48.29 -14.75
N ASN A 172 6.30 49.21 -14.57
CA ASN A 172 5.00 49.09 -13.95
C ASN A 172 4.05 48.41 -14.96
N THR A 173 3.82 47.11 -14.81
CA THR A 173 2.78 46.41 -15.58
C THR A 173 1.74 45.84 -14.62
N SER A 174 0.79 46.70 -14.24
CA SER A 174 -0.51 46.28 -13.74
C SER A 174 -1.34 45.74 -14.91
N SER A 175 -1.41 44.43 -15.07
CA SER A 175 -2.42 43.77 -15.90
C SER A 175 -3.23 42.82 -15.03
N ILE A 176 -4.33 43.39 -14.53
CA ILE A 176 -5.64 42.79 -14.26
C ILE A 176 -5.70 41.29 -14.61
N LEU A 177 -5.64 40.47 -13.57
CA LEU A 177 -6.02 39.06 -13.61
C LEU A 177 -7.54 39.01 -13.46
N PRO A 178 -8.30 38.43 -14.41
CA PRO A 178 -9.71 38.15 -14.18
C PRO A 178 -9.83 37.14 -13.04
N GLU A 179 -10.57 37.54 -12.01
CA GLU A 179 -11.02 36.69 -10.92
C GLU A 179 -11.84 35.54 -11.50
N PHE A 180 -11.21 34.37 -11.62
CA PHE A 180 -11.88 33.15 -12.05
C PHE A 180 -12.63 32.61 -10.84
N GLU A 181 -13.92 32.98 -10.73
CA GLU A 181 -14.86 32.33 -9.81
C GLU A 181 -14.85 30.83 -10.09
N SER A 182 -14.23 30.08 -9.18
CA SER A 182 -14.30 28.63 -9.18
C SER A 182 -15.76 28.22 -8.88
N PRO A 183 -16.47 27.54 -9.80
CA PRO A 183 -17.80 27.04 -9.51
C PRO A 183 -17.71 26.00 -8.40
N ASN A 184 -18.21 26.36 -7.22
CA ASN A 184 -18.35 25.48 -6.07
C ASN A 184 -19.21 24.26 -6.46
N PRO A 185 -18.66 23.02 -6.52
CA PRO A 185 -19.36 21.87 -7.08
C PRO A 185 -20.39 21.24 -6.12
N TYR A 186 -20.63 21.81 -4.94
CA TYR A 186 -21.60 21.30 -3.97
C TYR A 186 -22.94 22.04 -4.05
N LYS A 187 -23.58 22.04 -5.22
CA LYS A 187 -25.05 22.13 -5.27
C LYS A 187 -25.59 20.74 -5.01
N THR A 188 -25.98 20.50 -3.77
CA THR A 188 -26.79 19.37 -3.32
C THR A 188 -27.98 19.23 -4.24
N SER A 189 -27.99 18.20 -5.09
CA SER A 189 -29.19 17.84 -5.84
C SER A 189 -30.24 17.45 -4.79
N LYS A 190 -31.37 18.16 -4.79
CA LYS A 190 -32.55 17.77 -4.04
C LYS A 190 -32.88 16.34 -4.44
N GLY A 191 -32.90 15.46 -3.44
CA GLY A 191 -33.19 14.04 -3.61
C GLY A 191 -34.45 13.85 -4.44
N CYS A 192 -34.29 13.22 -5.59
CA CYS A 192 -35.41 12.61 -6.30
C CYS A 192 -35.87 11.45 -5.42
N SER A 193 -36.96 11.66 -4.68
CA SER A 193 -37.52 10.69 -3.76
C SER A 193 -37.89 9.41 -4.53
N LEU A 194 -37.56 8.27 -3.94
CA LEU A 194 -37.85 6.94 -4.49
C LEU A 194 -39.37 6.74 -4.73
N GLU A 195 -40.19 7.52 -4.03
CA GLU A 195 -41.66 7.51 -4.18
C GLU A 195 -42.14 8.09 -5.51
N ASP A 196 -41.43 9.07 -6.10
CA ASP A 196 -41.75 9.60 -7.44
C ASP A 196 -41.46 8.58 -8.55
N ARG A 197 -40.61 7.58 -8.28
CA ARG A 197 -40.32 6.50 -9.24
C ARG A 197 -41.32 5.34 -9.12
N LEU A 198 -41.92 5.12 -7.95
CA LEU A 198 -42.94 4.09 -7.74
C LEU A 198 -44.31 4.51 -8.29
N SER A 199 -44.66 5.80 -8.21
CA SER A 199 -45.94 6.31 -8.74
C SER A 199 -46.07 6.18 -10.26
N LYS A 200 -44.96 6.23 -11.00
CA LYS A 200 -44.93 6.03 -12.47
C LYS A 200 -45.05 4.56 -12.91
N LEU A 201 -44.83 3.59 -12.03
CA LEU A 201 -44.92 2.16 -12.36
C LEU A 201 -46.28 1.54 -12.05
N LEU A 202 -47.16 2.26 -11.32
CA LEU A 202 -48.48 1.78 -10.92
C LEU A 202 -49.64 2.44 -11.68
N GLN A 203 -49.35 3.20 -12.75
CA GLN A 203 -50.37 3.58 -13.73
C GLN A 203 -50.39 2.55 -14.87
N ILE A 204 -51.01 1.40 -14.59
CA ILE A 204 -51.62 0.50 -15.58
C ILE A 204 -53.06 0.26 -15.13
#